data_AF-A0A7S0XDR2-F1
#
_entry.id   AF-A0A7S0XDR2-F1
#
_cell.length_a   1.000
_cell.length_b   1.000
_cell.length_c   1.000
_cell.angle_alpha   90.00
_cell.angle_beta   90.00
_cell.angle_gamma   90.00
#
_symmetry.space_group_name_H-M   'P 1'
#
loop_
_entity.id
_entity.type
_entity.pdbx_description
1 polymer ?
#
loop_
_entity_poly.entity_id
_entity_poly.type
_entity_poly.pdbx_seq_one_letter_code
_entity_poly.pdbx_strand_id
1 'polypeptide(L)'
;MMYLTAYNITKGTATIGDLVLVNGLLFQLSIPLNFIGSVYRELRQAVVDMEALFKLREIKPKIVDSSQCQPFVYNNGTIDFKDIEFHYPNTELVDNKIDSKVDNK
;
A
#
# COMPACT_ATOMS: atom_id res chain seq x y z
N MET A 1 -11.44 -41.05 -2.77
CA MET A 1 -12.89 -40.87 -3.03
C MET A 1 -13.36 -41.65 -4.25
N MET A 2 -12.86 -41.37 -5.46
CA MET A 2 -13.25 -42.12 -6.69
C MET A 2 -13.18 -43.65 -6.55
N TYR A 3 -12.10 -44.18 -5.98
CA TYR A 3 -11.94 -45.62 -5.72
C TYR A 3 -12.99 -46.17 -4.74
N LEU A 4 -13.28 -45.44 -3.67
CA LEU A 4 -14.29 -45.82 -2.67
C LEU A 4 -15.71 -45.84 -3.27
N THR A 5 -16.05 -44.86 -4.10
CA THR A 5 -17.35 -44.80 -4.77
C THR A 5 -17.50 -45.93 -5.79
N ALA A 6 -16.45 -46.23 -6.57
CA ALA A 6 -16.45 -47.36 -7.50
C ALA A 6 -16.59 -48.72 -6.78
N TYR A 7 -15.94 -48.88 -5.63
CA TYR A 7 -16.06 -50.07 -4.79
C TYR A 7 -17.47 -50.23 -4.18
N ASN A 8 -18.15 -49.14 -3.84
CA ASN A 8 -19.51 -49.20 -3.30
C ASN A 8 -20.56 -49.51 -4.39
N ILE A 9 -20.26 -49.18 -5.65
CA ILE A 9 -21.09 -49.55 -6.81
C ILE A 9 -21.01 -51.06 -7.04
N THR A 10 -19.83 -51.67 -6.96
CA THR A 10 -19.69 -53.14 -7.10
C THR A 10 -20.37 -53.91 -5.97
N LYS A 11 -20.51 -53.29 -4.79
CA LYS A 11 -21.29 -53.82 -3.66
C LYS A 11 -22.81 -53.54 -3.74
N GLY A 12 -23.30 -52.83 -4.76
CA GLY A 12 -24.71 -52.47 -4.91
C GLY A 12 -25.22 -51.42 -3.92
N THR A 13 -24.32 -50.81 -3.14
CA THR A 13 -24.65 -49.80 -2.11
C THR A 13 -24.64 -48.37 -2.64
N ALA A 14 -24.17 -48.16 -3.88
CA ALA A 14 -24.14 -46.88 -4.56
C ALA A 14 -24.40 -47.08 -6.06
N THR A 15 -24.81 -46.03 -6.75
CA THR A 15 -25.15 -46.04 -8.18
C THR A 15 -24.09 -45.32 -9.01
N ILE A 16 -24.14 -45.52 -10.33
CA ILE A 16 -23.30 -44.78 -11.28
C ILE A 16 -23.54 -43.26 -11.17
N GLY A 17 -24.77 -42.85 -10.82
CA GLY A 17 -25.11 -41.44 -10.57
C GLY A 17 -24.29 -40.83 -9.42
N ASP A 18 -24.03 -41.60 -8.37
CA ASP A 18 -23.23 -41.16 -7.23
C ASP A 18 -21.76 -40.94 -7.62
N LEU A 19 -21.23 -41.73 -8.57
CA LEU A 19 -19.87 -41.54 -9.08
C LEU A 19 -19.76 -40.27 -9.91
N VAL A 20 -20.74 -39.97 -10.75
CA VAL A 20 -20.80 -38.71 -11.51
C VAL A 20 -20.91 -37.52 -10.56
N LEU A 21 -21.76 -37.62 -9.52
CA LEU A 21 -21.91 -36.59 -8.48
C LEU A 21 -20.60 -36.32 -7.74
N VAL A 22 -19.93 -37.38 -7.23
CA VAL A 22 -18.65 -37.23 -6.52
C VAL A 22 -17.58 -36.63 -7.42
N ASN A 23 -17.52 -37.02 -8.69
CA ASN A 23 -16.57 -36.44 -9.64
C ASN A 23 -16.84 -34.95 -9.86
N GLY A 24 -18.11 -34.55 -10.02
CA GLY A 24 -18.51 -33.15 -10.14
C GLY A 24 -18.12 -32.32 -8.91
N LEU A 25 -18.35 -32.84 -7.70
CA LEU A 25 -17.97 -32.17 -6.45
C LEU A 25 -16.45 -32.04 -6.28
N LEU A 26 -15.67 -33.05 -6.73
CA LEU A 26 -14.21 -32.98 -6.69
C LEU A 26 -13.67 -31.85 -7.58
N PHE A 27 -14.26 -31.62 -8.75
CA PHE A 27 -13.88 -30.49 -9.59
C PHE A 27 -14.23 -29.14 -8.92
N GLN A 28 -15.40 -29.04 -8.32
CA GLN A 28 -15.83 -27.84 -7.59
C GLN A 28 -14.91 -27.50 -6.42
N LEU A 29 -14.29 -28.50 -5.78
CA LEU A 29 -13.31 -28.30 -4.70
C LEU A 29 -11.89 -28.05 -5.22
N SER A 30 -11.53 -28.61 -6.37
CA SER A 30 -10.17 -28.47 -6.92
C SER A 30 -9.88 -27.03 -7.35
N ILE A 31 -10.86 -26.35 -7.97
CA ILE A 31 -10.74 -24.96 -8.39
C ILE A 31 -10.38 -24.02 -7.22
N PRO A 32 -11.12 -23.99 -6.10
CA PRO A 32 -10.80 -23.16 -4.95
C PRO A 32 -9.49 -23.54 -4.27
N LEU A 33 -9.20 -24.83 -4.18
CA LEU A 33 -7.97 -25.30 -3.57
C LEU A 33 -6.73 -24.82 -4.33
N ASN A 34 -6.79 -24.79 -5.67
CA ASN A 34 -5.67 -24.41 -6.52
C ASN A 34 -5.23 -22.95 -6.34
N PHE A 35 -6.13 -22.04 -5.94
CA PHE A 35 -5.79 -20.62 -5.76
C PHE A 35 -5.43 -20.22 -4.32
N ILE A 36 -5.46 -21.15 -3.35
CA ILE A 36 -5.08 -20.86 -1.95
C ILE A 36 -3.63 -20.35 -1.86
N GLY A 37 -2.71 -20.91 -2.64
CA GLY A 37 -1.32 -20.44 -2.67
C GLY A 37 -1.19 -18.98 -3.12
N SER A 38 -1.99 -18.58 -4.11
CA SER A 38 -2.04 -17.20 -4.59
C SER A 38 -2.60 -16.26 -3.53
N VAL A 39 -3.74 -16.63 -2.91
CA VAL A 39 -4.36 -15.85 -1.83
C VAL A 39 -3.42 -15.71 -0.63
N TYR A 40 -2.73 -16.78 -0.24
CA TYR A 40 -1.75 -16.73 0.85
C TYR A 40 -0.62 -15.73 0.54
N ARG A 41 -0.07 -15.78 -0.67
CA ARG A 41 0.99 -14.85 -1.07
C ARG A 41 0.49 -13.41 -1.13
N GLU A 42 -0.72 -13.19 -1.63
CA GLU A 42 -1.33 -11.86 -1.71
C GLU A 42 -1.59 -11.27 -0.32
N LEU A 43 -2.12 -12.06 0.62
CA LEU A 43 -2.30 -11.64 2.01
C LEU A 43 -0.97 -11.27 2.67
N ARG A 44 0.08 -12.08 2.45
CA ARG A 44 1.41 -11.78 2.97
C ARG A 44 1.95 -10.47 2.39
N GLN A 45 1.76 -10.22 1.10
CA GLN A 45 2.17 -8.96 0.47
C GLN A 45 1.39 -7.77 1.02
N ALA A 46 0.07 -7.89 1.18
CA ALA A 46 -0.78 -6.83 1.74
C ALA A 46 -0.34 -6.41 3.15
N VAL A 47 0.13 -7.35 3.97
CA VAL A 47 0.69 -7.04 5.30
C VAL A 47 1.98 -6.22 5.16
N VAL A 48 2.89 -6.59 4.27
CA VAL A 48 4.14 -5.84 4.01
C VAL A 48 3.84 -4.43 3.50
N ASP A 49 2.88 -4.30 2.58
CA ASP A 49 2.47 -3.01 2.04
C ASP A 49 1.85 -2.13 3.14
N MET A 50 1.07 -2.73 4.04
CA MET A 50 0.51 -2.03 5.20
C MET A 50 1.61 -1.55 6.16
N GLU A 51 2.65 -2.33 6.41
CA GLU A 51 3.82 -1.89 7.19
C GLU A 51 4.49 -0.66 6.54
N ALA A 52 4.60 -0.62 5.21
CA ALA A 52 5.15 0.54 4.51
C ALA A 52 4.26 1.79 4.68
N LEU A 53 2.94 1.64 4.64
CA LEU A 53 2.00 2.74 4.88
C LEU A 53 2.10 3.28 6.32
N PHE A 54 2.28 2.40 7.31
CA PHE A 54 2.52 2.84 8.69
C PHE A 54 3.82 3.63 8.82
N LYS A 55 4.90 3.21 8.14
CA LYS A 55 6.15 3.99 8.10
C LYS A 55 5.95 5.38 7.51
N LEU A 56 5.14 5.51 6.45
CA LEU A 56 4.83 6.82 5.87
C LEU A 56 4.06 7.73 6.85
N ARG A 57 3.12 7.17 7.61
CA ARG A 57 2.38 7.91 8.64
C ARG A 57 3.31 8.47 9.73
N GLU A 58 4.37 7.75 10.05
CA GLU A 58 5.34 8.16 11.08
C GLU A 58 6.30 9.27 10.61
N ILE A 59 6.34 9.58 9.30
CA ILE A 59 7.16 10.66 8.77
C ILE A 59 6.66 11.99 9.34
N LYS A 60 7.47 12.59 10.20
CA LYS A 60 7.23 13.93 10.73
C LYS A 60 7.63 14.98 9.69
N PRO A 61 6.78 15.98 9.41
CA PRO A 61 7.16 17.08 8.55
C PRO A 61 8.33 17.86 9.16
N LYS A 62 9.31 18.23 8.33
CA LYS A 62 10.50 18.98 8.76
C LYS A 62 10.17 20.42 9.19
N ILE A 63 9.11 20.97 8.63
CA ILE A 63 8.61 22.32 8.94
C ILE A 63 7.22 22.12 9.54
N VAL A 64 7.04 22.62 10.76
CA VAL A 64 5.78 22.55 11.49
C VAL A 64 5.39 23.97 11.86
N ASP A 65 4.14 24.34 11.62
CA ASP A 65 3.64 25.65 12.04
C ASP A 65 3.67 25.79 13.57
N SER A 66 3.96 27.00 14.04
CA SER A 66 3.93 27.27 15.48
C SER A 66 2.48 27.22 16.00
N SER A 67 2.32 26.96 17.30
CA SER A 67 1.01 26.96 17.97
C SER A 67 0.29 28.31 17.92
N GLN A 68 0.99 29.38 17.52
CA GLN A 68 0.47 30.73 17.40
C GLN A 68 0.40 31.20 15.93
N CYS A 69 0.55 30.30 14.96
CA CYS A 69 0.51 30.63 13.54
C CYS A 69 -0.82 31.33 13.21
N GLN A 70 -0.72 32.55 12.69
CA GLN A 70 -1.88 33.32 12.25
C GLN A 70 -2.02 33.18 10.72
N PRO A 71 -3.25 33.10 10.21
CA PRO A 71 -3.48 33.16 8.77
C PRO A 71 -2.88 34.45 8.20
N PHE A 72 -2.00 34.33 7.21
CA PHE A 72 -1.45 35.48 6.52
C PHE A 72 -2.50 36.09 5.58
N VAL A 73 -2.87 37.34 5.81
CA VAL A 73 -3.77 38.12 4.94
C VAL A 73 -2.95 39.14 4.16
N TYR A 74 -2.93 39.01 2.84
CA TYR A 74 -2.13 39.86 1.96
C TYR A 74 -2.85 41.18 1.65
N ASN A 75 -2.29 42.31 2.11
CA ASN A 75 -2.87 43.65 1.97
C ASN A 75 -1.88 44.66 1.32
N ASN A 76 -0.98 44.18 0.46
CA ASN A 76 0.27 44.82 -0.01
C ASN A 76 1.40 44.81 1.03
N GLY A 77 2.62 44.50 0.57
CA GLY A 77 3.83 44.44 1.39
C GLY A 77 5.07 44.20 0.55
N THR A 78 6.22 44.65 1.05
CA THR A 78 7.51 44.48 0.38
C THR A 78 8.19 43.21 0.87
N ILE A 79 8.79 42.43 -0.03
CA ILE A 79 9.55 41.23 0.31
C ILE A 79 11.02 41.63 0.45
N ASP A 80 11.53 41.57 1.69
CA ASP A 80 12.93 41.82 2.02
C ASP A 80 13.65 40.48 2.29
N PHE A 81 14.65 40.16 1.48
CA PHE A 81 15.59 39.07 1.75
C PHE A 81 16.79 39.66 2.50
N LYS A 82 17.14 39.10 3.67
CA LYS A 82 18.28 39.58 4.50
C LYS A 82 19.12 38.40 4.94
N ASP A 83 20.37 38.33 4.48
CA ASP A 83 21.38 37.35 4.91
C ASP A 83 20.84 35.90 4.90
N ILE A 84 20.17 35.50 3.82
CA ILE A 84 19.65 34.14 3.67
C ILE A 84 20.74 33.26 3.07
N GLU A 85 21.14 32.24 3.83
CA GLU A 85 22.00 31.15 3.38
C GLU A 85 21.14 29.89 3.21
N PHE A 86 21.23 29.23 2.06
CA PHE A 86 20.47 28.03 1.76
C PHE A 86 21.37 26.95 1.19
N HIS A 87 21.24 25.74 1.72
CA HIS A 87 21.98 24.58 1.24
C HIS A 87 21.09 23.33 1.22
N TYR A 88 21.22 22.53 0.15
CA TYR A 88 20.62 21.20 0.13
C TYR A 88 21.49 20.24 0.97
N PRO A 89 20.89 19.28 1.68
CA PRO A 89 21.66 18.23 2.36
C PRO A 89 22.56 17.50 1.36
N ASN A 90 23.84 17.27 1.73
CA ASN A 90 24.87 16.60 0.93
C ASN A 90 25.38 17.35 -0.32
N THR A 91 25.24 18.67 -0.37
CA THR A 91 25.96 19.51 -1.35
C THR A 91 26.96 20.38 -0.59
N GLU A 92 28.17 20.56 -1.11
CA GLU A 92 29.11 21.54 -0.53
C GLU A 92 28.44 22.93 -0.51
N LEU A 93 28.67 23.69 0.57
CA LEU A 93 28.10 25.02 0.74
C LEU A 93 28.53 25.90 -0.43
N VAL A 94 27.58 26.23 -1.31
CA VAL A 94 27.77 27.27 -2.32
C VAL A 94 27.36 28.58 -1.64
N ASP A 95 28.36 29.34 -1.19
CA ASP A 95 28.20 30.65 -0.55
C ASP A 95 27.66 31.68 -1.56
N ASN A 96 26.34 31.64 -1.79
CA ASN A 96 25.62 32.61 -2.59
C ASN A 96 24.71 33.40 -1.67
N LYS A 97 25.24 34.47 -1.08
CA LYS A 97 24.42 35.47 -0.39
C LYS A 97 23.46 36.14 -1.38
N ILE A 98 22.15 35.95 -1.17
CA ILE A 98 21.10 36.59 -1.97
C ILE A 98 20.51 37.74 -1.16
N ASP A 99 20.99 38.95 -1.42
CA ASP A 99 20.35 40.19 -0.94
C ASP A 99 19.61 40.84 -2.11
N SER A 100 18.28 40.71 -2.13
CA SER A 100 17.44 41.38 -3.13
C SER A 100 16.16 41.89 -2.49
N LYS A 101 15.60 42.98 -3.02
CA LYS A 101 14.36 43.60 -2.55
C LYS A 101 13.40 43.65 -3.72
N VAL A 102 12.28 42.94 -3.62
CA VAL A 102 11.26 42.85 -4.68
C VAL A 102 10.02 43.58 -4.18
N ASP A 103 9.73 44.71 -4.83
CA ASP A 103 8.56 45.53 -4.54
C ASP A 103 7.44 45.17 -5.51
N ASN A 104 6.29 44.77 -4.97
CA ASN A 104 5.11 44.46 -5.77
C ASN A 104 4.05 45.53 -5.50
N LYS A 105 3.63 46.22 -6.56
CA LYS A 105 2.74 47.39 -6.51
C LYS A 105 1.28 46.97 -6.39
#